data_AF-A0A1G3KYW9-F1
#
_entry.id   AF-A0A1G3KYW9-F1
#
_cell.length_a   1.000
_cell.length_b   1.000
_cell.length_c   1.000
_cell.angle_alpha   90.00
_cell.angle_beta   90.00
_cell.angle_gamma   90.00
#
_symmetry.space_group_name_H-M   'P 1'
#
loop_
_entity.id
_entity.type
_entity.pdbx_description
1 polymer ?
#
loop_
_entity_poly.entity_id
_entity_poly.type
_entity_poly.pdbx_seq_one_letter_code
_entity_poly.pdbx_strand_id
1 'polypeptide(L)'
;MSKKIILLVTLLFLLGSCVSAPAKPILPARPSTAAQDRDTLQIGFQDGDTATRVSKNVKLPATGDLGSTIEWVSNDPTILSSEGVVNPSLIRDKTLQLTALIHSEGDERRKVFDLVIPRKEVKLPYPQISTPITLDGDLKEWKPGDRIPSSTSGVNYYLNWDEKNLYLGVEGPFIDIHGPQAKDTWVVAYMGFEGEEPVSSDQGEFFRSQTYTLPFKASYFLKWRVSDSYIQSGLPRLDRVRNRILWGFGLSPTSSDFNPLGLTMQSVAVGINSMEMAIPLERMGRPVRFKMIAFVIQESEGAEKTYGILPLSGGKDNSSTGVPMAFTTGIVLDLTSKLTPGDQVKMSVGQRTPTPPPRP
;
A
#
# COMPACT_ATOMS: atom_id res chain seq x y z
N MET A 1 11.02 -10.36 104.99
CA MET A 1 11.49 -9.90 103.67
C MET A 1 10.73 -10.65 102.59
N SER A 2 10.21 -9.91 101.61
CA SER A 2 9.22 -10.32 100.59
C SER A 2 9.69 -11.40 99.62
N LYS A 3 8.77 -12.29 99.19
CA LYS A 3 8.59 -12.70 97.78
C LYS A 3 7.22 -13.36 97.55
N LYS A 4 6.53 -12.89 96.51
CA LYS A 4 5.18 -13.27 96.02
C LYS A 4 5.22 -14.58 95.20
N ILE A 5 4.12 -15.34 95.19
CA ILE A 5 3.77 -16.31 94.12
C ILE A 5 2.27 -16.22 93.83
N ILE A 6 1.93 -16.09 92.54
CA ILE A 6 0.58 -16.10 91.94
C ILE A 6 0.41 -17.46 91.25
N LEU A 7 -0.77 -18.11 91.34
CA LEU A 7 -1.13 -19.20 90.42
C LEU A 7 -2.60 -19.10 89.97
N LEU A 8 -2.76 -19.42 88.69
CA LEU A 8 -3.84 -19.15 87.75
C LEU A 8 -4.91 -20.25 87.77
N VAL A 9 -6.20 -19.87 87.72
CA VAL A 9 -7.35 -20.79 87.61
C VAL A 9 -7.63 -21.07 86.12
N THR A 10 -7.73 -22.33 85.72
CA THR A 10 -8.10 -22.73 84.35
C THR A 10 -9.47 -23.42 84.39
N LEU A 11 -10.44 -22.87 83.66
CA LEU A 11 -11.84 -23.30 83.59
C LEU A 11 -12.04 -24.19 82.35
N LEU A 12 -12.57 -25.40 82.56
CA LEU A 12 -12.80 -26.41 81.52
C LEU A 12 -14.23 -26.28 80.96
N PHE A 13 -14.38 -26.01 79.66
CA PHE A 13 -15.68 -26.01 78.96
C PHE A 13 -15.74 -27.15 77.94
N LEU A 14 -16.74 -28.04 78.09
CA LEU A 14 -17.12 -29.07 77.12
C LEU A 14 -17.72 -28.41 75.87
N LEU A 15 -17.13 -28.66 74.70
CA LEU A 15 -17.71 -28.33 73.39
C LEU A 15 -18.41 -29.56 72.81
N GLY A 16 -19.73 -29.47 72.63
CA GLY A 16 -20.51 -30.42 71.86
C GLY A 16 -20.08 -30.41 70.40
N SER A 17 -19.76 -31.59 69.85
CA SER A 17 -19.36 -31.75 68.45
C SER A 17 -20.61 -31.78 67.56
N CYS A 18 -20.88 -30.68 66.85
CA CYS A 18 -21.77 -30.70 65.69
C CYS A 18 -20.96 -31.24 64.50
N VAL A 19 -21.18 -32.49 64.11
CA VAL A 19 -20.58 -33.04 62.90
C VAL A 19 -21.32 -32.47 61.70
N SER A 20 -20.69 -31.51 61.03
CA SER A 20 -21.08 -31.02 59.71
C SER A 20 -20.98 -32.17 58.70
N ALA A 21 -22.05 -32.43 57.94
CA ALA A 21 -22.00 -33.37 56.82
C ALA A 21 -21.00 -32.87 55.76
N PRO A 22 -20.19 -33.74 55.14
CA PRO A 22 -19.24 -33.31 54.12
C PRO A 22 -20.00 -32.67 52.95
N ALA A 23 -19.58 -31.47 52.56
CA ALA A 23 -20.11 -30.79 51.39
C ALA A 23 -19.99 -31.73 50.17
N LYS A 24 -21.11 -31.97 49.48
CA LYS A 24 -21.15 -32.74 48.24
C LYS A 24 -20.18 -32.10 47.25
N PRO A 25 -19.25 -32.84 46.64
CA PRO A 25 -18.34 -32.26 45.65
C PRO A 25 -19.16 -31.60 44.54
N ILE A 26 -18.96 -30.30 44.33
CA ILE A 26 -19.53 -29.62 43.16
C ILE A 26 -18.69 -30.12 41.97
N LEU A 27 -19.19 -31.18 41.31
CA LEU A 27 -18.68 -31.58 40.00
C LEU A 27 -18.78 -30.36 39.08
N PRO A 28 -17.74 -30.06 38.25
CA PRO A 28 -17.87 -29.02 37.25
C PRO A 28 -19.11 -29.30 36.39
N ALA A 29 -19.92 -28.28 36.13
CA ALA A 29 -21.08 -28.42 35.27
C ALA A 29 -20.63 -28.99 33.92
N ARG A 30 -21.35 -30.01 33.41
CA ARG A 30 -21.08 -30.56 32.08
C ARG A 30 -21.16 -29.43 31.05
N PRO A 31 -20.18 -29.28 30.13
CA PRO A 31 -20.24 -28.26 29.09
C PRO A 31 -21.50 -28.45 28.25
N SER A 32 -22.10 -27.34 27.80
CA SER A 32 -23.26 -27.36 26.90
C SER A 32 -22.88 -27.91 25.53
N THR A 33 -23.86 -28.43 24.79
CA THR A 33 -23.70 -28.87 23.39
C THR A 33 -23.02 -27.80 22.53
N ALA A 34 -23.47 -26.54 22.64
CA ALA A 34 -22.88 -25.41 21.92
C ALA A 34 -21.40 -25.18 22.30
N ALA A 35 -21.01 -25.39 23.57
CA ALA A 35 -19.63 -25.27 23.99
C ALA A 35 -18.76 -26.41 23.45
N GLN A 36 -19.29 -27.63 23.40
CA GLN A 36 -18.58 -28.78 22.84
C GLN A 36 -18.41 -28.66 21.32
N ASP A 37 -19.47 -28.30 20.59
CA ASP A 37 -19.42 -28.06 19.15
C ASP A 37 -18.49 -26.89 18.80
N ARG A 38 -18.46 -25.82 19.62
CA ARG A 38 -17.47 -24.75 19.48
C ARG A 38 -16.06 -25.31 19.52
N ASP A 39 -15.74 -26.19 20.47
CA ASP A 39 -14.37 -26.65 20.66
C ASP A 39 -13.88 -27.51 19.49
N THR A 40 -14.77 -28.30 18.87
CA THR A 40 -14.45 -29.14 17.70
C THR A 40 -14.61 -28.47 16.36
N LEU A 41 -15.38 -27.38 16.25
CA LEU A 41 -15.68 -26.71 14.98
C LEU A 41 -14.40 -26.31 14.22
N GLN A 42 -14.32 -26.69 12.95
CA GLN A 42 -13.26 -26.32 12.04
C GLN A 42 -13.82 -25.74 10.74
N ILE A 43 -13.02 -24.89 10.10
CA ILE A 43 -13.25 -24.46 8.72
C ILE A 43 -12.74 -25.56 7.79
N GLY A 44 -13.55 -25.94 6.80
CA GLY A 44 -13.13 -26.85 5.75
C GLY A 44 -12.32 -26.14 4.68
N PHE A 45 -11.00 -26.10 4.84
CA PHE A 45 -10.09 -25.60 3.80
C PHE A 45 -9.98 -26.59 2.63
N GLN A 46 -9.68 -26.06 1.45
CA GLN A 46 -9.37 -26.85 0.26
C GLN A 46 -7.92 -27.33 0.28
N ASP A 47 -7.57 -28.31 -0.56
CA ASP A 47 -6.20 -28.80 -0.66
C ASP A 47 -5.18 -27.68 -0.91
N GLY A 48 -4.17 -27.61 -0.05
CA GLY A 48 -3.08 -26.62 -0.10
C GLY A 48 -3.39 -25.29 0.61
N ASP A 49 -4.61 -25.10 1.12
CA ASP A 49 -4.99 -23.93 1.92
C ASP A 49 -4.86 -24.21 3.43
N THR A 50 -4.59 -23.15 4.17
CA THR A 50 -4.57 -23.12 5.64
C THR A 50 -5.21 -21.82 6.14
N ALA A 51 -5.43 -21.68 7.44
CA ALA A 51 -5.90 -20.41 8.02
C ALA A 51 -5.01 -19.22 7.66
N THR A 52 -3.70 -19.42 7.47
CA THR A 52 -2.74 -18.37 7.09
C THR A 52 -2.55 -18.22 5.58
N ARG A 53 -3.28 -18.98 4.76
CA ARG A 53 -3.23 -18.92 3.30
C ARG A 53 -4.50 -19.51 2.69
N VAL A 54 -5.58 -18.72 2.71
CA VAL A 54 -6.88 -19.09 2.13
C VAL A 54 -6.98 -18.55 0.71
N SER A 55 -6.72 -19.40 -0.29
CA SER A 55 -6.70 -19.01 -1.70
C SER A 55 -7.96 -19.44 -2.48
N LYS A 56 -8.78 -20.32 -1.89
CA LYS A 56 -9.99 -20.89 -2.48
C LYS A 56 -11.18 -20.77 -1.53
N ASN A 57 -12.39 -20.94 -2.06
CA ASN A 57 -13.61 -20.97 -1.26
C ASN A 57 -13.53 -22.03 -0.14
N VAL A 58 -13.94 -21.64 1.06
CA VAL A 58 -13.93 -22.50 2.25
C VAL A 58 -15.31 -23.13 2.48
N LYS A 59 -15.34 -24.31 3.10
CA LYS A 59 -16.58 -24.94 3.54
C LYS A 59 -16.87 -24.54 4.98
N LEU A 60 -18.05 -23.97 5.19
CA LEU A 60 -18.53 -23.50 6.48
C LEU A 60 -19.71 -24.39 6.91
N PRO A 61 -19.56 -25.23 7.95
CA PRO A 61 -20.66 -26.05 8.45
C PRO A 61 -21.80 -25.19 8.98
N ALA A 62 -23.04 -25.53 8.63
CA ALA A 62 -24.25 -24.93 9.19
C ALA A 62 -24.73 -25.66 10.47
N THR A 63 -24.14 -26.81 10.78
CA THR A 63 -24.46 -27.64 11.94
C THR A 63 -23.19 -28.17 12.59
N GLY A 64 -23.14 -28.18 13.91
CA GLY A 64 -22.09 -28.84 14.70
C GLY A 64 -22.27 -30.36 14.78
N ASP A 65 -21.23 -31.08 15.20
CA ASP A 65 -21.23 -32.55 15.27
C ASP A 65 -22.27 -33.10 16.25
N LEU A 66 -22.62 -32.32 17.29
CA LEU A 66 -23.65 -32.64 18.27
C LEU A 66 -25.00 -31.95 17.99
N GLY A 67 -25.16 -31.32 16.82
CA GLY A 67 -26.43 -30.80 16.33
C GLY A 67 -26.71 -29.32 16.63
N SER A 68 -25.75 -28.54 17.14
CA SER A 68 -25.92 -27.08 17.25
C SER A 68 -26.10 -26.45 15.86
N THR A 69 -26.92 -25.40 15.74
CA THR A 69 -27.00 -24.58 14.51
C THR A 69 -25.83 -23.58 14.49
N ILE A 70 -25.24 -23.34 13.32
CA ILE A 70 -24.10 -22.44 13.16
C ILE A 70 -24.39 -21.38 12.09
N GLU A 71 -24.24 -20.12 12.47
CA GLU A 71 -24.30 -18.96 11.58
C GLU A 71 -22.91 -18.31 11.47
N TRP A 72 -22.53 -17.86 10.28
CA TRP A 72 -21.20 -17.30 10.02
C TRP A 72 -21.27 -15.81 9.69
N VAL A 73 -20.38 -15.04 10.30
CA VAL A 73 -20.27 -13.59 10.12
C VAL A 73 -18.83 -13.23 9.78
N SER A 74 -18.63 -12.54 8.67
CA SER A 74 -17.34 -12.00 8.25
C SER A 74 -17.25 -10.51 8.56
N ASN A 75 -16.10 -10.04 9.03
CA ASN A 75 -15.84 -8.61 9.17
C ASN A 75 -15.47 -7.91 7.84
N ASP A 76 -15.21 -8.67 6.77
CA ASP A 76 -15.03 -8.17 5.40
C ASP A 76 -15.73 -9.11 4.39
N PRO A 77 -17.07 -9.04 4.26
CA PRO A 77 -17.84 -9.92 3.39
C PRO A 77 -17.54 -9.74 1.90
N THR A 78 -16.83 -8.67 1.52
CA THR A 78 -16.39 -8.45 0.14
C THR A 78 -15.18 -9.30 -0.26
N ILE A 79 -14.42 -9.78 0.73
CA ILE A 79 -13.23 -10.63 0.59
C ILE A 79 -13.54 -12.09 0.95
N LEU A 80 -14.30 -12.32 2.03
CA LEU A 80 -14.79 -13.65 2.42
C LEU A 80 -16.24 -13.52 2.88
N SER A 81 -17.19 -14.11 2.14
CA SER A 81 -18.60 -14.08 2.50
C SER A 81 -18.97 -15.05 3.64
N SER A 82 -20.16 -14.88 4.22
CA SER A 82 -20.75 -15.80 5.21
C SER A 82 -21.01 -17.21 4.67
N GLU A 83 -21.02 -17.39 3.35
CA GLU A 83 -21.20 -18.66 2.66
C GLU A 83 -19.85 -19.31 2.28
N GLY A 84 -18.72 -18.68 2.64
CA GLY A 84 -17.39 -19.19 2.37
C GLY A 84 -16.86 -18.85 0.98
N VAL A 85 -17.48 -17.91 0.26
CA VAL A 85 -16.97 -17.43 -1.04
C VAL A 85 -15.80 -16.48 -0.83
N VAL A 86 -14.66 -16.83 -1.42
CA VAL A 86 -13.42 -16.06 -1.33
C VAL A 86 -13.25 -15.23 -2.60
N ASN A 87 -13.13 -13.91 -2.42
CA ASN A 87 -12.85 -12.94 -3.47
C ASN A 87 -11.59 -12.14 -3.10
N PRO A 88 -10.39 -12.65 -3.42
CA PRO A 88 -9.17 -12.05 -2.93
C PRO A 88 -8.95 -10.64 -3.48
N SER A 89 -8.36 -9.77 -2.65
CA SER A 89 -7.95 -8.43 -3.08
C SER A 89 -6.91 -8.52 -4.20
N LEU A 90 -6.93 -7.57 -5.13
CA LEU A 90 -5.87 -7.40 -6.14
C LEU A 90 -4.64 -6.67 -5.58
N ILE A 91 -4.75 -6.08 -4.38
CA ILE A 91 -3.80 -5.09 -3.88
C ILE A 91 -2.84 -5.76 -2.91
N ARG A 92 -3.34 -6.35 -1.82
CA ARG A 92 -2.53 -6.94 -0.76
C ARG A 92 -3.26 -8.08 -0.06
N ASP A 93 -2.49 -8.88 0.65
CA ASP A 93 -3.05 -9.92 1.50
C ASP A 93 -3.98 -9.30 2.54
N LYS A 94 -5.06 -10.01 2.85
CA LYS A 94 -6.10 -9.54 3.77
C LYS A 94 -6.13 -10.46 4.97
N THR A 95 -5.84 -9.91 6.14
CA THR A 95 -6.16 -10.55 7.42
C THR A 95 -7.57 -10.13 7.83
N LEU A 96 -8.44 -11.11 8.08
CA LEU A 96 -9.82 -10.87 8.45
C LEU A 96 -10.27 -11.85 9.53
N GLN A 97 -11.40 -11.53 10.18
CA GLN A 97 -12.01 -12.36 11.21
C GLN A 97 -13.32 -12.94 10.70
N LEU A 98 -13.41 -14.26 10.73
CA LEU A 98 -14.64 -15.00 10.48
C LEU A 98 -15.15 -15.58 11.80
N THR A 99 -16.37 -15.20 12.18
CA THR A 99 -16.99 -15.59 13.45
C THR A 99 -18.11 -16.58 13.21
N ALA A 100 -18.05 -17.74 13.87
CA ALA A 100 -19.18 -18.67 13.99
C ALA A 100 -19.99 -18.35 15.25
N LEU A 101 -21.30 -18.13 15.08
CA LEU A 101 -22.30 -18.06 16.13
C LEU A 101 -22.98 -19.43 16.24
N ILE A 102 -22.88 -20.07 17.40
CA ILE A 102 -23.24 -21.47 17.61
C ILE A 102 -24.36 -21.53 18.64
N HIS A 103 -25.50 -22.10 18.25
CA HIS A 103 -26.73 -22.08 19.02
C HIS A 103 -27.21 -23.50 19.34
N SER A 104 -27.49 -23.77 20.62
CA SER A 104 -28.14 -25.00 21.06
C SER A 104 -28.94 -24.76 22.34
N GLU A 105 -30.21 -25.17 22.36
CA GLU A 105 -31.07 -25.17 23.57
C GLU A 105 -31.08 -23.85 24.36
N GLY A 106 -31.00 -22.70 23.67
CA GLY A 106 -30.98 -21.37 24.29
C GLY A 106 -29.61 -20.87 24.75
N ASP A 107 -28.54 -21.64 24.56
CA ASP A 107 -27.15 -21.22 24.75
C ASP A 107 -26.56 -20.71 23.42
N GLU A 108 -25.81 -19.59 23.48
CA GLU A 108 -25.03 -19.04 22.36
C GLU A 108 -23.54 -19.11 22.69
N ARG A 109 -22.75 -19.57 21.73
CA ARG A 109 -21.29 -19.56 21.77
C ARG A 109 -20.75 -18.90 20.51
N ARG A 110 -19.54 -18.34 20.65
CA ARG A 110 -18.81 -17.73 19.53
C ARG A 110 -17.46 -18.39 19.36
N LYS A 111 -17.05 -18.59 18.11
CA LYS A 111 -15.68 -18.97 17.74
C LYS A 111 -15.18 -18.04 16.66
N VAL A 112 -14.04 -17.42 16.90
CA VAL A 112 -13.40 -16.52 15.94
C VAL A 112 -12.26 -17.26 15.25
N PHE A 113 -12.17 -17.13 13.94
CA PHE A 113 -11.08 -17.63 13.11
C PHE A 113 -10.39 -16.43 12.47
N ASP A 114 -9.11 -16.24 12.78
CA ASP A 114 -8.26 -15.29 12.08
C ASP A 114 -7.75 -15.95 10.78
N LEU A 115 -8.09 -15.35 9.64
CA LEU A 115 -7.75 -15.88 8.33
C LEU A 115 -6.89 -14.87 7.55
N VAL A 116 -5.92 -15.38 6.81
CA VAL A 116 -5.13 -14.61 5.84
C VAL A 116 -5.49 -15.07 4.45
N ILE A 117 -6.09 -14.17 3.67
CA ILE A 117 -6.44 -14.37 2.28
C ILE A 117 -5.33 -13.71 1.45
N PRO A 118 -4.48 -14.49 0.77
CA PRO A 118 -3.46 -13.94 -0.11
C PRO A 118 -4.13 -13.13 -1.21
N ARG A 119 -3.50 -12.03 -1.62
CA ARG A 119 -3.97 -11.29 -2.79
C ARG A 119 -4.03 -12.18 -4.02
N LYS A 120 -4.92 -11.83 -4.95
CA LYS A 120 -5.00 -12.49 -6.25
C LYS A 120 -3.75 -12.14 -7.07
N GLU A 121 -2.97 -13.14 -7.43
CA GLU A 121 -1.90 -12.96 -8.40
C GLU A 121 -2.50 -12.69 -9.78
N VAL A 122 -1.98 -11.66 -10.45
CA VAL A 122 -2.39 -11.27 -11.79
C VAL A 122 -1.18 -11.35 -12.70
N LYS A 123 -1.31 -12.11 -13.79
CA LYS A 123 -0.36 -12.06 -14.89
C LYS A 123 -0.65 -10.82 -15.73
N LEU A 124 0.32 -9.92 -15.83
CA LEU A 124 0.14 -8.66 -16.56
C LEU A 124 0.05 -8.96 -18.07
N PRO A 125 -1.02 -8.51 -18.76
CA PRO A 125 -1.31 -8.88 -20.13
C PRO A 125 -0.78 -7.90 -21.17
N TYR A 126 -0.17 -6.76 -20.80
CA TYR A 126 0.48 -5.89 -21.79
C TYR A 126 1.80 -6.54 -22.21
N PRO A 127 1.86 -7.16 -23.41
CA PRO A 127 2.89 -8.13 -23.71
C PRO A 127 3.68 -7.60 -24.89
N GLN A 128 4.37 -6.46 -24.79
CA GLN A 128 5.18 -5.94 -25.90
C GLN A 128 6.39 -5.16 -25.42
N ILE A 129 7.01 -5.57 -24.33
CA ILE A 129 8.46 -5.48 -24.30
C ILE A 129 8.98 -6.69 -25.10
N SER A 130 8.97 -6.63 -26.44
CA SER A 130 9.64 -7.66 -27.27
C SER A 130 11.15 -7.70 -26.98
N THR A 131 11.66 -6.64 -26.36
CA THR A 131 13.03 -6.37 -25.96
C THR A 131 13.01 -5.61 -24.64
N PRO A 132 13.36 -6.24 -23.49
CA PRO A 132 13.37 -5.61 -22.15
C PRO A 132 13.77 -4.13 -22.20
N ILE A 133 13.04 -3.23 -21.51
CA ILE A 133 13.50 -1.85 -21.36
C ILE A 133 14.88 -1.93 -20.72
N THR A 134 15.88 -1.43 -21.43
CA THR A 134 17.28 -1.53 -21.01
C THR A 134 17.62 -0.20 -20.40
N LEU A 135 17.85 -0.16 -19.09
CA LEU A 135 18.21 1.09 -18.42
C LEU A 135 19.61 1.54 -18.85
N ASP A 136 19.67 2.30 -19.95
CA ASP A 136 20.89 2.86 -20.50
C ASP A 136 20.82 4.38 -20.71
N GLY A 137 19.64 4.97 -20.49
CA GLY A 137 19.39 6.40 -20.57
C GLY A 137 19.10 6.88 -21.99
N ASP A 138 19.06 5.99 -22.99
CA ASP A 138 18.45 6.23 -24.29
C ASP A 138 16.95 5.90 -24.22
N LEU A 139 16.14 6.43 -25.14
CA LEU A 139 14.68 6.18 -25.16
C LEU A 139 14.24 5.49 -26.46
N LYS A 140 15.17 4.96 -27.25
CA LYS A 140 14.92 4.41 -28.59
C LYS A 140 14.09 3.14 -28.59
N GLU A 141 14.15 2.33 -27.54
CA GLU A 141 13.37 1.10 -27.40
C GLU A 141 11.90 1.36 -27.06
N TRP A 142 11.58 2.56 -26.56
CA TRP A 142 10.24 2.90 -26.13
C TRP A 142 9.32 3.11 -27.32
N LYS A 143 8.12 2.54 -27.25
CA LYS A 143 7.20 2.54 -28.38
C LYS A 143 6.40 3.85 -28.41
N PRO A 144 5.87 4.26 -29.57
CA PRO A 144 5.04 5.46 -29.66
C PRO A 144 3.84 5.48 -28.70
N GLY A 145 3.29 4.31 -28.34
CA GLY A 145 2.20 4.18 -27.37
C GLY A 145 2.64 4.34 -25.90
N ASP A 146 3.93 4.28 -25.62
CA ASP A 146 4.48 4.47 -24.27
C ASP A 146 4.71 5.96 -23.97
N ARG A 147 4.89 6.76 -25.02
CA ARG A 147 5.15 8.20 -24.97
C ARG A 147 3.89 9.00 -24.67
N ILE A 148 3.97 9.84 -23.66
CA ILE A 148 2.89 10.70 -23.16
C ILE A 148 3.39 12.16 -23.10
N PRO A 149 2.75 13.09 -23.82
CA PRO A 149 3.12 14.50 -23.76
C PRO A 149 2.74 15.12 -22.40
N SER A 150 3.52 16.10 -21.98
CA SER A 150 3.31 16.87 -20.76
C SER A 150 2.89 18.32 -21.05
N SER A 151 2.65 19.12 -20.01
CA SER A 151 2.33 20.56 -20.12
C SER A 151 3.40 21.40 -20.82
N THR A 152 4.65 20.96 -20.84
CA THR A 152 5.75 21.70 -21.50
C THR A 152 6.09 21.05 -22.85
N SER A 153 6.06 21.86 -23.91
CA SER A 153 6.50 21.41 -25.24
C SER A 153 7.93 20.90 -25.21
N GLY A 154 8.15 19.70 -25.75
CA GLY A 154 9.46 19.05 -25.76
C GLY A 154 9.80 18.27 -24.48
N VAL A 155 8.93 18.26 -23.48
CA VAL A 155 9.04 17.35 -22.32
C VAL A 155 8.03 16.22 -22.46
N ASN A 156 8.51 14.97 -22.50
CA ASN A 156 7.67 13.79 -22.64
C ASN A 156 7.98 12.78 -21.55
N TYR A 157 6.93 12.09 -21.11
CA TYR A 157 7.04 10.96 -20.21
C TYR A 157 6.86 9.69 -21.00
N TYR A 158 7.55 8.63 -20.59
CA TYR A 158 7.38 7.30 -21.13
C TYR A 158 7.04 6.38 -19.97
N LEU A 159 5.99 5.58 -20.12
CA LEU A 159 5.56 4.62 -19.10
C LEU A 159 5.45 3.25 -19.72
N ASN A 160 5.94 2.21 -19.04
CA ASN A 160 5.80 0.82 -19.47
C ASN A 160 5.95 -0.10 -18.24
N TRP A 161 5.70 -1.39 -18.37
CA TRP A 161 5.79 -2.32 -17.24
C TRP A 161 6.04 -3.76 -17.67
N ASP A 162 6.60 -4.54 -16.77
CA ASP A 162 6.65 -6.00 -16.83
C ASP A 162 6.20 -6.62 -15.50
N GLU A 163 6.39 -7.94 -15.34
CA GLU A 163 6.00 -8.66 -14.12
C GLU A 163 6.73 -8.18 -12.85
N LYS A 164 7.85 -7.46 -12.98
CA LYS A 164 8.73 -7.03 -11.89
C LYS A 164 8.69 -5.52 -11.66
N ASN A 165 8.65 -4.73 -12.72
CA ASN A 165 8.91 -3.29 -12.66
C ASN A 165 7.84 -2.48 -13.39
N LEU A 166 7.56 -1.31 -12.83
CA LEU A 166 7.04 -0.15 -13.55
C LEU A 166 8.23 0.66 -14.06
N TYR A 167 8.25 0.96 -15.35
CA TYR A 167 9.29 1.78 -15.97
C TYR A 167 8.80 3.21 -16.20
N LEU A 168 9.67 4.17 -15.90
CA LEU A 168 9.46 5.60 -16.13
C LEU A 168 10.63 6.17 -16.93
N GLY A 169 10.36 6.62 -18.14
CA GLY A 169 11.27 7.43 -18.95
C GLY A 169 10.85 8.90 -18.92
N VAL A 170 11.82 9.81 -18.96
CA VAL A 170 11.56 11.25 -19.10
C VAL A 170 12.51 11.79 -20.15
N GLU A 171 11.96 12.45 -21.16
CA GLU A 171 12.68 13.18 -22.20
C GLU A 171 12.45 14.68 -22.01
N GLY A 172 13.49 15.49 -22.13
CA GLY A 172 13.33 16.92 -22.23
C GLY A 172 14.63 17.70 -21.99
N PRO A 173 14.65 18.99 -22.35
CA PRO A 173 15.84 19.83 -22.28
C PRO A 173 16.33 20.09 -20.84
N PHE A 174 15.49 19.82 -19.84
CA PHE A 174 15.83 19.94 -18.42
C PHE A 174 16.50 18.69 -17.86
N ILE A 175 16.46 17.57 -18.59
CA ILE A 175 17.05 16.28 -18.19
C ILE A 175 18.46 16.17 -18.78
N ASP A 176 19.25 17.23 -18.65
CA ASP A 176 20.64 17.29 -19.12
C ASP A 176 21.58 17.26 -17.91
N ILE A 177 22.32 16.15 -17.72
CA ILE A 177 23.26 15.99 -16.60
C ILE A 177 24.46 16.95 -16.66
N HIS A 178 24.75 17.47 -17.85
CA HIS A 178 25.81 18.43 -18.12
C HIS A 178 25.29 19.86 -18.16
N GLY A 179 23.97 20.04 -18.08
CA GLY A 179 23.32 21.33 -18.11
C GLY A 179 23.65 22.18 -16.88
N PRO A 180 23.67 23.51 -17.00
CA PRO A 180 23.98 24.41 -15.88
C PRO A 180 22.99 24.32 -14.72
N GLN A 181 21.77 23.82 -15.00
CA GLN A 181 20.67 23.69 -14.05
C GLN A 181 20.52 22.25 -13.53
N ALA A 182 21.36 21.31 -13.97
CA ALA A 182 21.22 19.89 -13.67
C ALA A 182 21.25 19.60 -12.17
N LYS A 183 22.10 20.33 -11.44
CA LYS A 183 22.18 20.25 -9.98
C LYS A 183 20.92 20.77 -9.28
N ASP A 184 20.08 21.56 -9.92
CA ASP A 184 18.89 22.11 -9.27
C ASP A 184 17.61 21.50 -9.83
N THR A 185 17.73 20.56 -10.77
CA THR A 185 16.59 19.97 -11.47
C THR A 185 16.25 18.60 -10.89
N TRP A 186 14.96 18.37 -10.67
CA TRP A 186 14.42 17.15 -10.13
C TRP A 186 13.28 16.62 -11.00
N VAL A 187 13.27 15.31 -11.22
CA VAL A 187 12.10 14.58 -11.72
C VAL A 187 11.30 14.11 -10.52
N VAL A 188 10.00 14.39 -10.54
CA VAL A 188 9.07 14.08 -9.46
C VAL A 188 7.94 13.20 -9.98
N ALA A 189 7.54 12.19 -9.20
CA ALA A 189 6.31 11.46 -9.43
C ALA A 189 5.58 11.13 -8.10
N TYR A 190 4.29 11.40 -8.05
CA TYR A 190 3.39 10.96 -6.99
C TYR A 190 2.57 9.78 -7.50
N MET A 191 2.47 8.72 -6.70
CA MET A 191 1.72 7.52 -7.04
C MET A 191 0.74 7.16 -5.92
N GLY A 192 -0.53 7.00 -6.27
CA GLY A 192 -1.59 6.57 -5.37
C GLY A 192 -2.23 5.29 -5.87
N PHE A 193 -2.76 4.49 -4.96
CA PHE A 193 -3.39 3.20 -5.27
C PHE A 193 -4.85 3.22 -4.85
N GLU A 194 -5.69 2.48 -5.57
CA GLU A 194 -7.06 2.27 -5.13
C GLU A 194 -7.06 1.30 -3.94
N GLY A 195 -7.83 1.61 -2.90
CA GLY A 195 -7.84 0.89 -1.62
C GLY A 195 -7.13 1.69 -0.52
N GLU A 196 -7.73 1.73 0.68
CA GLU A 196 -7.21 2.49 1.81
C GLU A 196 -5.82 1.97 2.22
N GLU A 197 -4.79 2.68 1.82
CA GLU A 197 -3.45 2.53 2.39
C GLU A 197 -3.41 3.27 3.73
N PRO A 198 -2.90 2.65 4.80
CA PRO A 198 -2.87 3.24 6.14
C PRO A 198 -2.05 4.54 6.22
N VAL A 199 -1.25 4.84 5.19
CA VAL A 199 -0.51 6.10 5.07
C VAL A 199 -0.56 6.60 3.62
N SER A 200 -1.47 7.53 3.35
CA SER A 200 -1.56 8.24 2.07
C SER A 200 -1.94 9.70 2.31
N SER A 201 -1.42 10.60 1.47
CA SER A 201 -1.61 12.05 1.61
C SER A 201 -1.98 12.68 0.27
N ASP A 202 -2.93 13.61 0.30
CA ASP A 202 -3.17 14.52 -0.83
C ASP A 202 -2.32 15.79 -0.76
N GLN A 203 -1.56 15.97 0.33
CA GLN A 203 -0.52 16.99 0.43
C GLN A 203 0.81 16.40 -0.03
N GLY A 204 1.41 17.03 -1.03
CA GLY A 204 2.72 16.70 -1.57
C GLY A 204 3.87 17.12 -0.66
N GLU A 205 5.08 16.77 -1.07
CA GLU A 205 6.32 17.20 -0.44
C GLU A 205 6.47 18.73 -0.53
N PHE A 206 7.04 19.31 0.51
CA PHE A 206 7.50 20.69 0.50
C PHE A 206 8.84 20.79 -0.24
N PHE A 207 8.83 21.47 -1.39
CA PHE A 207 10.02 21.90 -2.10
C PHE A 207 10.27 23.33 -1.65
N ARG A 208 11.43 23.65 -1.05
CA ARG A 208 11.90 24.93 -0.44
C ARG A 208 10.92 26.09 -0.21
N SER A 209 10.06 26.47 -1.15
CA SER A 209 9.06 27.53 -1.05
C SER A 209 7.60 27.14 -1.35
N GLN A 210 7.32 25.92 -1.80
CA GLN A 210 6.00 25.47 -2.24
C GLN A 210 5.66 24.03 -1.83
N THR A 211 4.37 23.82 -1.57
CA THR A 211 3.74 22.51 -1.41
C THR A 211 2.70 22.32 -2.50
N TYR A 212 2.50 21.08 -2.92
CA TYR A 212 1.51 20.73 -3.93
C TYR A 212 0.29 20.05 -3.30
N THR A 213 -0.91 20.42 -3.73
CA THR A 213 -2.13 19.63 -3.45
C THR A 213 -2.36 18.66 -4.61
N LEU A 214 -2.55 17.39 -4.30
CA LEU A 214 -2.75 16.29 -5.23
C LEU A 214 -4.25 16.00 -5.41
N PRO A 215 -4.71 15.54 -6.59
CA PRO A 215 -6.10 15.18 -6.86
C PRO A 215 -6.43 13.75 -6.40
N PHE A 216 -5.48 13.09 -5.74
CA PHE A 216 -5.64 11.78 -5.12
C PHE A 216 -4.66 11.68 -3.95
N LYS A 217 -4.95 10.79 -3.01
CA LYS A 217 -3.99 10.45 -1.95
C LYS A 217 -2.85 9.61 -2.53
N ALA A 218 -1.64 10.13 -2.52
CA ALA A 218 -0.45 9.41 -2.90
C ALA A 218 0.06 8.56 -1.73
N SER A 219 0.43 7.32 -2.04
CA SER A 219 1.07 6.40 -1.09
C SER A 219 2.59 6.33 -1.31
N TYR A 220 3.06 6.67 -2.52
CA TYR A 220 4.48 6.83 -2.82
C TYR A 220 4.78 8.17 -3.48
N PHE A 221 5.96 8.69 -3.18
CA PHE A 221 6.55 9.86 -3.82
C PHE A 221 7.97 9.52 -4.30
N LEU A 222 8.28 9.93 -5.51
CA LEU A 222 9.56 9.81 -6.15
C LEU A 222 10.09 11.22 -6.39
N LYS A 223 11.32 11.49 -5.96
CA LYS A 223 12.06 12.71 -6.29
C LYS A 223 13.50 12.35 -6.62
N TRP A 224 13.88 12.57 -7.86
CA TRP A 224 15.18 12.17 -8.40
C TRP A 224 15.91 13.38 -8.98
N ARG A 225 17.20 13.56 -8.68
CA ARG A 225 17.99 14.74 -9.09
C ARG A 225 18.72 14.46 -10.40
N VAL A 226 18.70 15.41 -11.33
CA VAL A 226 19.32 15.23 -12.66
C VAL A 226 20.85 15.12 -12.59
N SER A 227 21.54 15.80 -11.67
CA SER A 227 23.00 15.72 -11.56
C SER A 227 23.54 15.85 -10.13
N ASP A 228 24.70 15.20 -9.91
CA ASP A 228 25.48 15.20 -8.65
C ASP A 228 26.55 16.27 -8.59
N SER A 229 26.72 17.07 -9.65
CA SER A 229 27.87 17.95 -9.87
C SER A 229 28.03 19.09 -8.83
N TYR A 230 27.31 19.03 -7.71
CA TYR A 230 27.41 19.97 -6.61
C TYR A 230 27.03 19.36 -5.24
N ILE A 231 27.88 18.48 -4.68
CA ILE A 231 27.91 18.30 -3.22
C ILE A 231 28.74 19.45 -2.65
N GLN A 232 28.12 20.61 -2.42
CA GLN A 232 28.78 21.67 -1.67
C GLN A 232 28.94 21.22 -0.20
N SER A 233 30.15 21.37 0.34
CA SER A 233 30.51 20.97 1.70
C SER A 233 29.77 21.72 2.82
N GLY A 234 28.86 22.65 2.49
CA GLY A 234 28.05 23.45 3.43
C GLY A 234 26.53 23.25 3.37
N LEU A 235 25.98 22.46 2.44
CA LEU A 235 24.54 22.12 2.48
C LEU A 235 24.28 21.13 3.65
N PRO A 236 23.09 21.19 4.29
CA PRO A 236 22.66 20.17 5.25
C PRO A 236 22.92 18.78 4.66
N ARG A 237 23.38 17.83 5.48
CA ARG A 237 23.80 16.49 5.00
C ARG A 237 22.72 15.75 4.16
N LEU A 238 21.46 16.20 4.25
CA LEU A 238 20.28 15.74 3.52
C LEU A 238 20.28 16.02 2.00
N ASP A 239 21.11 16.94 1.49
CA ASP A 239 21.14 17.34 0.05
C ASP A 239 22.27 16.69 -0.77
N ARG A 240 23.01 15.72 -0.19
CA ARG A 240 24.32 15.26 -0.69
C ARG A 240 24.33 13.94 -1.46
N VAL A 241 23.20 13.26 -1.64
CA VAL A 241 23.16 11.92 -2.26
C VAL A 241 22.21 11.94 -3.47
N ARG A 242 22.59 11.27 -4.57
CA ARG A 242 21.89 11.12 -5.87
C ARG A 242 20.35 11.06 -5.80
N ASN A 243 19.80 10.52 -4.73
CA ASN A 243 18.47 9.96 -4.72
C ASN A 243 17.73 10.38 -3.44
N ARG A 244 16.87 11.40 -3.52
CA ARG A 244 15.90 11.69 -2.46
C ARG A 244 14.56 11.03 -2.82
N ILE A 245 14.52 9.70 -2.94
CA ILE A 245 13.25 8.97 -3.05
C ILE A 245 12.62 8.99 -1.66
N LEU A 246 11.54 9.75 -1.46
CA LEU A 246 10.96 9.94 -0.13
C LEU A 246 9.51 9.49 -0.10
N TRP A 247 9.17 8.83 1.00
CA TRP A 247 7.84 8.34 1.38
C TRP A 247 7.39 7.01 0.76
N GLY A 248 7.52 5.96 1.60
CA GLY A 248 6.39 5.16 2.05
C GLY A 248 6.32 5.29 3.57
N PHE A 249 5.12 5.26 4.17
CA PHE A 249 4.89 5.19 5.62
C PHE A 249 5.33 6.39 6.47
N GLY A 250 4.50 7.43 6.59
CA GLY A 250 4.15 8.16 7.84
C GLY A 250 5.22 8.56 8.88
N LEU A 251 6.51 8.43 8.56
CA LEU A 251 7.64 8.65 9.42
C LEU A 251 8.44 9.82 8.86
N SER A 252 8.62 10.83 9.69
CA SER A 252 9.50 11.96 9.42
C SER A 252 10.88 11.48 8.92
N PRO A 253 11.45 12.09 7.87
CA PRO A 253 12.68 11.65 7.20
C PRO A 253 13.92 12.02 8.03
N THR A 254 14.05 11.48 9.23
CA THR A 254 15.18 11.76 10.14
C THR A 254 16.39 10.85 9.90
N SER A 255 16.30 9.88 8.98
CA SER A 255 17.45 9.04 8.59
C SER A 255 17.76 9.16 7.09
N SER A 256 19.04 9.29 6.77
CA SER A 256 19.60 9.48 5.42
C SER A 256 19.46 8.28 4.49
N ASP A 257 18.90 7.17 4.98
CA ASP A 257 19.01 5.85 4.35
C ASP A 257 17.63 5.24 4.02
N PHE A 258 16.55 6.03 4.09
CA PHE A 258 15.20 5.53 3.88
C PHE A 258 14.90 5.33 2.38
N ASN A 259 15.01 4.09 1.91
CA ASN A 259 14.78 3.67 0.53
C ASN A 259 13.63 2.63 0.45
N PRO A 260 12.36 3.05 0.64
CA PRO A 260 11.23 2.13 0.72
C PRO A 260 10.99 1.38 -0.60
N LEU A 261 11.33 2.01 -1.74
CA LEU A 261 11.22 1.42 -3.07
C LEU A 261 12.43 0.55 -3.44
N GLY A 262 13.45 0.46 -2.58
CA GLY A 262 14.65 -0.37 -2.82
C GLY A 262 15.46 0.01 -4.05
N LEU A 263 15.32 1.24 -4.57
CA LEU A 263 15.99 1.68 -5.79
C LEU A 263 17.50 1.84 -5.56
N THR A 264 18.30 1.39 -6.51
CA THR A 264 19.76 1.49 -6.47
C THR A 264 20.28 2.35 -7.61
N MET A 265 21.59 2.55 -7.71
CA MET A 265 22.18 3.20 -8.88
C MET A 265 21.92 2.45 -10.19
N GLN A 266 21.59 1.16 -10.15
CA GLN A 266 21.21 0.37 -11.32
C GLN A 266 19.73 0.50 -11.68
N SER A 267 18.93 1.15 -10.82
CA SER A 267 17.51 1.37 -11.06
C SER A 267 17.23 2.60 -11.91
N VAL A 268 18.25 3.42 -12.21
CA VAL A 268 18.12 4.64 -12.99
C VAL A 268 19.29 4.76 -13.96
N ALA A 269 19.00 5.09 -15.22
CA ALA A 269 20.00 5.45 -16.22
C ALA A 269 19.69 6.83 -16.79
N VAL A 270 20.72 7.56 -17.19
CA VAL A 270 20.58 8.95 -17.65
C VAL A 270 21.44 9.16 -18.89
N GLY A 271 20.81 9.71 -19.92
CA GLY A 271 21.44 10.11 -21.17
C GLY A 271 21.50 11.62 -21.31
N ILE A 272 21.59 12.08 -22.55
CA ILE A 272 21.53 13.50 -22.89
C ILE A 272 20.06 13.86 -23.13
N ASN A 273 19.49 14.73 -22.29
CA ASN A 273 18.07 15.12 -22.33
C ASN A 273 17.10 13.98 -22.05
N SER A 274 17.56 12.91 -21.39
CA SER A 274 16.76 11.72 -21.14
C SER A 274 17.15 11.01 -19.86
N MET A 275 16.18 10.39 -19.21
CA MET A 275 16.40 9.44 -18.12
C MET A 275 15.43 8.28 -18.20
N GLU A 276 15.81 7.15 -17.61
CA GLU A 276 14.99 5.96 -17.46
C GLU A 276 15.09 5.44 -16.03
N MET A 277 14.00 4.87 -15.51
CA MET A 277 13.95 4.29 -14.18
C MET A 277 13.10 3.04 -14.15
N ALA A 278 13.57 2.02 -13.44
CA ALA A 278 12.78 0.84 -13.08
C ALA A 278 12.38 0.91 -11.60
N ILE A 279 11.08 0.87 -11.36
CA ILE A 279 10.46 0.93 -10.03
C ILE A 279 9.91 -0.48 -9.71
N PRO A 280 10.47 -1.19 -8.73
CA PRO A 280 10.02 -2.54 -8.39
C PRO A 280 8.57 -2.57 -7.92
N LEU A 281 7.71 -3.27 -8.66
CA LEU A 281 6.31 -3.45 -8.31
C LEU A 281 6.17 -4.10 -6.94
N GLU A 282 7.05 -5.06 -6.60
CA GLU A 282 7.03 -5.72 -5.28
C GLU A 282 7.18 -4.76 -4.10
N ARG A 283 7.96 -3.69 -4.27
CA ARG A 283 8.19 -2.68 -3.24
C ARG A 283 7.01 -1.72 -3.11
N MET A 284 6.15 -1.68 -4.12
CA MET A 284 4.90 -0.93 -4.10
C MET A 284 3.69 -1.75 -3.61
N GLY A 285 3.88 -3.02 -3.22
CA GLY A 285 2.79 -3.95 -2.90
C GLY A 285 2.21 -4.65 -4.14
N ARG A 286 2.92 -4.62 -5.26
CA ARG A 286 2.52 -5.14 -6.58
C ARG A 286 1.15 -4.62 -7.03
N PRO A 287 0.96 -3.30 -7.06
CA PRO A 287 -0.29 -2.71 -7.52
C PRO A 287 -0.51 -3.09 -8.98
N VAL A 288 -1.77 -3.32 -9.35
CA VAL A 288 -2.16 -3.56 -10.75
C VAL A 288 -2.88 -2.35 -11.35
N ARG A 289 -3.28 -1.39 -10.51
CA ARG A 289 -3.91 -0.15 -10.92
C ARG A 289 -3.44 0.98 -10.02
N PHE A 290 -3.06 2.11 -10.61
CA PHE A 290 -2.57 3.26 -9.85
C PHE A 290 -2.91 4.58 -10.53
N LYS A 291 -2.91 5.63 -9.71
CA LYS A 291 -3.00 7.03 -10.12
C LYS A 291 -1.61 7.63 -10.07
N MET A 292 -1.27 8.48 -11.04
CA MET A 292 0.03 9.14 -11.07
C MET A 292 -0.07 10.60 -11.48
N ILE A 293 0.79 11.42 -10.90
CA ILE A 293 1.22 12.71 -11.42
C ILE A 293 2.73 12.69 -11.49
N ALA A 294 3.30 13.24 -12.56
CA ALA A 294 4.73 13.48 -12.65
C ALA A 294 5.02 14.88 -13.16
N PHE A 295 6.17 15.44 -12.79
CA PHE A 295 6.61 16.75 -13.27
C PHE A 295 8.13 16.90 -13.09
N VAL A 296 8.69 17.93 -13.70
CA VAL A 296 10.05 18.37 -13.47
C VAL A 296 10.00 19.64 -12.62
N ILE A 297 10.84 19.74 -11.60
CA ILE A 297 10.98 20.96 -10.79
C ILE A 297 12.44 21.39 -10.76
N GLN A 298 12.67 22.67 -11.01
CA GLN A 298 13.94 23.33 -10.78
C GLN A 298 13.88 24.11 -9.45
N GLU A 299 14.69 23.71 -8.48
CA GLU A 299 14.84 24.32 -7.16
C GLU A 299 16.04 25.27 -7.15
N SER A 300 15.87 26.50 -7.64
CA SER A 300 16.90 27.54 -7.52
C SER A 300 16.67 28.45 -6.31
N GLU A 301 17.73 29.10 -5.82
CA GLU A 301 17.61 30.06 -4.73
C GLU A 301 16.67 31.22 -5.13
N GLY A 302 15.60 31.43 -4.36
CA GLY A 302 14.63 32.51 -4.59
C GLY A 302 13.59 32.27 -5.69
N ALA A 303 13.63 31.14 -6.41
CA ALA A 303 12.62 30.76 -7.41
C ALA A 303 12.53 29.24 -7.61
N GLU A 304 11.31 28.70 -7.53
CA GLU A 304 11.02 27.32 -7.92
C GLU A 304 10.21 27.30 -9.21
N LYS A 305 10.64 26.46 -10.17
CA LYS A 305 9.99 26.38 -11.47
C LYS A 305 9.54 24.95 -11.75
N THR A 306 8.24 24.78 -11.97
CA THR A 306 7.61 23.52 -12.34
C THR A 306 7.40 23.48 -13.85
N TYR A 307 7.84 22.39 -14.46
CA TYR A 307 7.72 22.09 -15.88
C TYR A 307 7.19 20.68 -16.07
N GLY A 308 6.68 20.39 -17.26
CA GLY A 308 6.43 19.04 -17.72
C GLY A 308 5.42 18.29 -16.87
N ILE A 309 4.32 18.92 -16.47
CA ILE A 309 3.28 18.27 -15.70
C ILE A 309 2.61 17.18 -16.55
N LEU A 310 2.57 15.97 -16.00
CA LEU A 310 1.85 14.80 -16.46
C LEU A 310 0.68 14.52 -15.50
N PRO A 311 -0.56 14.44 -15.99
CA PRO A 311 -0.98 14.64 -17.38
C PRO A 311 -0.93 16.12 -17.81
N LEU A 312 -1.03 16.37 -19.12
CA LEU A 312 -1.20 17.71 -19.70
C LEU A 312 -2.30 18.54 -19.00
N SER A 313 -3.41 17.88 -18.62
CA SER A 313 -4.55 18.47 -17.92
C SER A 313 -4.39 18.52 -16.39
N GLY A 314 -3.23 18.10 -15.87
CA GLY A 314 -2.97 17.96 -14.45
C GLY A 314 -2.69 19.28 -13.74
N GLY A 315 -2.25 20.31 -14.46
CA GLY A 315 -1.95 21.62 -13.91
C GLY A 315 -1.33 22.55 -14.94
N LYS A 316 -0.74 23.66 -14.47
CA LYS A 316 0.01 24.61 -15.31
C LYS A 316 1.44 24.69 -14.84
N ASP A 317 2.36 24.87 -15.77
CA ASP A 317 3.74 25.24 -15.43
C ASP A 317 3.73 26.52 -14.59
N ASN A 318 4.62 26.60 -13.60
CA ASN A 318 4.69 27.73 -12.69
C ASN A 318 6.15 28.10 -12.43
N SER A 319 6.44 29.38 -12.25
CA SER A 319 7.78 29.90 -11.93
C SER A 319 7.79 30.85 -10.74
N SER A 320 6.73 30.85 -9.92
CA SER A 320 6.52 31.79 -8.80
C SER A 320 6.69 31.12 -7.44
N THR A 321 7.34 31.82 -6.51
CA THR A 321 7.53 31.37 -5.12
C THR A 321 6.29 31.58 -4.26
N GLY A 322 6.05 30.68 -3.30
CA GLY A 322 5.02 30.86 -2.28
C GLY A 322 3.57 30.74 -2.76
N VAL A 323 3.35 30.31 -4.01
CA VAL A 323 2.02 30.04 -4.54
C VAL A 323 1.72 28.55 -4.36
N PRO A 324 0.73 28.15 -3.54
CA PRO A 324 0.30 26.76 -3.46
C PRO A 324 -0.12 26.27 -4.85
N MET A 325 0.49 25.17 -5.29
CA MET A 325 0.17 24.56 -6.57
C MET A 325 -0.84 23.44 -6.36
N ALA A 326 -2.01 23.53 -6.98
CA ALA A 326 -3.00 22.47 -6.95
C ALA A 326 -3.01 21.75 -8.29
N PHE A 327 -2.75 20.45 -8.28
CA PHE A 327 -3.00 19.61 -9.44
C PHE A 327 -4.49 19.25 -9.51
N THR A 328 -5.04 19.34 -10.71
CA THR A 328 -6.48 19.16 -10.95
C THR A 328 -6.84 17.73 -11.35
N THR A 329 -5.89 16.98 -11.91
CA THR A 329 -6.11 15.62 -12.42
C THR A 329 -4.81 14.83 -12.43
N GLY A 330 -4.91 13.53 -12.16
CA GLY A 330 -3.83 12.56 -12.37
C GLY A 330 -4.20 11.58 -13.48
N ILE A 331 -3.19 10.87 -14.01
CA ILE A 331 -3.44 9.74 -14.91
C ILE A 331 -3.92 8.53 -14.10
N VAL A 332 -4.66 7.64 -14.74
CA VAL A 332 -4.98 6.30 -14.22
C VAL A 332 -4.35 5.27 -15.14
N LEU A 333 -3.53 4.39 -14.58
CA LEU A 333 -2.97 3.25 -15.27
C LEU A 333 -3.49 1.96 -14.66
N ASP A 334 -3.94 1.06 -15.53
CA ASP A 334 -4.31 -0.31 -15.26
C ASP A 334 -3.30 -1.21 -16.00
N LEU A 335 -2.41 -1.82 -15.21
CA LEU A 335 -1.36 -2.72 -15.68
C LEU A 335 -1.95 -4.02 -16.24
N THR A 336 -3.23 -4.31 -15.96
CA THR A 336 -4.00 -5.42 -16.50
C THR A 336 -4.70 -5.10 -17.83
N SER A 337 -4.62 -3.85 -18.28
CA SER A 337 -5.20 -3.45 -19.56
C SER A 337 -4.34 -3.90 -20.73
N LYS A 338 -4.98 -4.16 -21.87
CA LYS A 338 -4.30 -4.39 -23.16
C LYS A 338 -3.99 -3.09 -23.90
N LEU A 339 -4.44 -1.95 -23.38
CA LEU A 339 -4.20 -0.63 -23.97
C LEU A 339 -2.79 -0.14 -23.65
N THR A 340 -2.21 0.59 -24.59
CA THR A 340 -0.95 1.28 -24.38
C THR A 340 -1.08 2.32 -23.26
N PRO A 341 0.00 2.61 -22.50
CA PRO A 341 0.01 3.66 -21.48
C PRO A 341 -0.57 4.99 -22.01
N GLY A 342 -0.14 5.43 -23.19
CA GLY A 342 -0.64 6.65 -23.83
C GLY A 342 -2.13 6.63 -24.12
N ASP A 343 -2.69 5.50 -24.54
CA ASP A 343 -4.14 5.37 -24.75
C ASP A 343 -4.92 5.34 -23.44
N GLN A 344 -4.38 4.69 -22.40
CA GLN A 344 -4.96 4.74 -21.07
C GLN A 344 -5.00 6.17 -20.51
N VAL A 345 -3.93 6.94 -20.71
CA VAL A 345 -3.89 8.36 -20.31
C VAL A 345 -5.00 9.14 -21.01
N LYS A 346 -5.12 9.05 -22.34
CA LYS A 346 -6.18 9.74 -23.12
C LYS A 346 -7.58 9.43 -22.59
N MET A 347 -7.84 8.17 -22.25
CA MET A 347 -9.11 7.74 -21.66
C MET A 347 -9.32 8.30 -20.25
N SER A 348 -8.29 8.25 -19.40
CA SER A 348 -8.36 8.67 -18.00
C SER A 348 -8.62 10.17 -17.82
N VAL A 349 -8.18 11.00 -18.76
CA VAL A 349 -8.33 12.47 -18.71
C VAL A 349 -9.44 13.02 -19.61
N GLY A 350 -10.29 12.14 -20.17
CA GLY A 350 -11.49 12.55 -20.93
C GLY A 350 -11.24 13.06 -22.35
N GLN A 351 -10.06 12.84 -22.95
CA GLN A 351 -9.83 13.14 -24.36
C GLN A 351 -10.36 11.98 -25.22
N ARG A 352 -11.66 12.03 -25.56
CA ARG A 352 -12.21 11.20 -26.64
C ARG A 352 -11.47 11.56 -27.94
N THR A 353 -10.99 10.55 -28.66
CA THR A 353 -10.52 10.68 -30.04
C THR A 353 -11.57 11.42 -30.90
N PRO A 354 -11.16 12.29 -31.85
CA PRO A 354 -12.11 12.88 -32.78
C PRO A 354 -12.80 11.74 -33.54
N THR A 355 -14.13 11.79 -33.56
CA THR A 355 -14.98 10.88 -34.36
C THR A 355 -14.46 10.87 -35.80
N PRO A 356 -14.30 9.70 -36.46
CA PRO A 356 -13.91 9.69 -37.86
C PRO A 356 -14.95 10.49 -38.67
N PRO A 357 -14.54 11.23 -39.72
CA PRO A 357 -15.51 11.91 -40.57
C PRO A 357 -16.51 10.87 -41.12
N PRO A 358 -17.80 11.25 -41.27
CA PRO A 358 -18.81 10.34 -41.79
C PRO A 358 -18.32 9.80 -43.15
N ARG A 359 -18.36 8.47 -43.28
CA ARG A 359 -18.01 7.79 -44.54
C ARG A 359 -19.04 8.23 -45.59
N PRO A 360 -18.64 8.56 -46.83
CA PRO A 360 -19.52 9.10 -47.86
C PRO A 360 -20.71 8.20 -48.19
#